data_AF-A0A5B2VSC9-F1
#
_entry.id   AF-A0A5B2VSC9-F1
#
_cell.length_a   1.000
_cell.length_b   1.000
_cell.length_c   1.000
_cell.angle_alpha   90.00
_cell.angle_beta   90.00
_cell.angle_gamma   90.00
#
_symmetry.space_group_name_H-M   'P 1'
#
loop_
_entity.id
_entity.type
_entity.pdbx_description
1 polymer ?
#
loop_
_entity_poly.entity_id
_entity_poly.type
_entity_poly.pdbx_seq_one_letter_code
_entity_poly.pdbx_strand_id
1 'polypeptide(L)' 'MQRHNRWWHILLVAAVVIAAAQQGCVAVKPYQRAYLNDEAMQPGKQDIEKFEEGVHTYREGASGGGNGKASRGCGCN' A
#
# COMPACT_ATOMS: atom_id res chain seq x y z
N MET A 1 14.07 -19.44 34.96
CA MET A 1 12.92 -20.07 34.26
C MET A 1 12.00 -19.09 33.50
N GLN A 2 12.22 -17.76 33.50
CA GLN A 2 11.31 -16.81 32.80
C GLN A 2 11.62 -16.54 31.32
N ARG A 3 12.80 -16.94 30.82
CA ARG A 3 13.17 -16.78 29.41
C ARG A 3 12.31 -17.67 28.50
N HIS A 4 12.11 -18.94 28.83
CA HIS A 4 11.37 -19.87 27.97
C HIS A 4 9.93 -19.41 27.67
N ASN A 5 9.20 -18.92 28.68
CA ASN A 5 7.83 -18.44 28.50
C ASN A 5 7.78 -17.15 27.66
N ARG A 6 8.78 -16.27 27.80
CA ARG A 6 8.83 -15.01 27.03
C ARG A 6 9.00 -15.28 25.53
N TRP A 7 9.83 -16.25 25.14
CA TRP A 7 9.95 -16.67 23.73
C TRP A 7 8.68 -17.33 23.22
N TRP A 8 7.99 -18.12 24.06
CA TRP A 8 6.73 -18.76 23.68
C TRP A 8 5.61 -17.73 23.43
N HIS A 9 5.51 -16.69 24.26
CA HIS A 9 4.58 -15.58 24.04
C HIS A 9 4.92 -14.76 22.79
N ILE A 10 6.19 -14.51 22.51
CA ILE A 10 6.62 -13.81 21.29
C ILE A 10 6.24 -14.63 20.03
N LEU A 11 6.47 -15.94 20.05
CA LEU A 11 6.08 -16.83 18.95
C LEU A 11 4.56 -16.88 18.76
N LEU A 12 3.79 -16.92 19.87
CA LEU A 12 2.33 -16.89 19.82
C LEU A 12 1.81 -15.60 19.19
N VAL A 13 2.31 -14.44 19.62
CA VAL A 13 1.90 -13.14 19.08
C VAL A 13 2.26 -13.04 17.59
N ALA A 14 3.46 -13.46 17.19
CA ALA A 14 3.86 -13.46 15.79
C ALA A 14 2.94 -14.33 14.92
N ALA A 15 2.55 -15.51 15.39
CA ALA A 15 1.64 -16.39 14.67
C ALA A 15 0.25 -15.77 14.48
N VAL A 16 -0.29 -15.09 15.50
CA VAL A 16 -1.59 -14.40 15.40
C VAL A 16 -1.54 -13.25 14.39
N VAL A 17 -0.46 -12.46 14.39
CA VAL A 17 -0.29 -11.34 13.44
C VAL A 17 -0.22 -11.85 12.00
N ILE A 18 0.52 -12.93 11.75
CA ILE A 18 0.64 -13.52 10.41
C ILE A 18 -0.71 -14.06 9.93
N ALA A 19 -1.48 -14.72 10.80
CA ALA A 19 -2.81 -15.22 10.46
C ALA A 19 -3.81 -14.10 10.12
N ALA A 20 -3.72 -12.96 10.82
CA ALA A 20 -4.56 -11.80 10.55
C ALA A 20 -4.25 -11.12 9.20
N ALA A 21 -2.98 -11.11 8.79
CA ALA A 21 -2.54 -10.46 7.54
C ALA A 21 -3.04 -11.16 6.26
N GLN A 22 -3.44 -12.44 6.33
CA GLN A 22 -3.86 -13.21 5.16
C GLN A 22 -5.34 -13.03 4.78
N GLN A 23 -6.15 -12.38 5.63
CA GLN A 23 -7.60 -12.24 5.41
C GLN A 23 -7.97 -11.29 4.25
N GLY A 24 -7.02 -10.49 3.74
CA GLY A 24 -7.27 -9.51 2.68
C GLY A 24 -7.00 -10.00 1.24
N CYS A 25 -6.34 -11.14 1.06
CA CYS A 25 -5.94 -11.62 -0.27
C CYS A 25 -6.97 -12.61 -0.83
N VAL A 26 -7.85 -12.15 -1.72
CA VAL A 26 -8.84 -12.99 -2.41
C VAL A 26 -8.55 -13.09 -3.90
N ALA A 27 -8.58 -14.31 -4.44
CA ALA A 27 -8.44 -14.55 -5.87
C ALA A 27 -9.68 -14.06 -6.63
N VAL A 28 -9.49 -13.08 -7.53
CA VAL A 28 -10.56 -12.52 -8.37
C VAL A 28 -10.85 -13.44 -9.55
N LYS A 29 -12.14 -13.66 -9.82
CA LYS A 29 -12.59 -14.53 -10.93
C LYS A 29 -12.14 -13.92 -12.28
N PRO A 30 -11.80 -14.73 -13.30
CA PRO A 30 -11.20 -14.24 -14.54
C PRO A 30 -12.01 -13.13 -15.24
N TYR A 31 -13.34 -13.25 -15.24
CA TYR A 31 -14.23 -12.26 -15.87
C TYR A 31 -14.34 -10.94 -15.08
N GLN A 32 -14.08 -10.94 -13.77
CA GLN A 32 -14.06 -9.72 -12.97
C GLN A 32 -12.76 -8.92 -13.16
N ARG A 33 -11.72 -9.54 -13.75
CA ARG A 33 -10.45 -8.87 -14.04
C ARG A 33 -10.58 -7.79 -15.11
N ALA A 34 -11.62 -7.84 -15.94
CA ALA A 34 -11.91 -6.78 -16.90
C ALA A 34 -12.18 -5.44 -16.20
N TYR A 35 -12.91 -5.46 -15.07
CA TYR A 35 -13.18 -4.27 -14.28
C TYR A 35 -11.95 -3.78 -13.51
N LEU A 36 -11.10 -4.70 -13.03
CA LEU A 36 -9.83 -4.32 -12.39
C LEU A 36 -8.82 -3.71 -13.37
N ASN A 37 -8.94 -4.02 -14.66
CA ASN A 37 -8.09 -3.48 -15.72
C ASN A 37 -8.74 -2.26 -16.40
N ASP A 38 -9.86 -1.77 -15.84
CA ASP A 38 -10.46 -0.50 -16.23
C ASP A 38 -9.46 0.64 -15.95
N GLU A 39 -9.39 1.60 -16.87
CA GLU A 39 -8.51 2.76 -16.77
C GLU A 39 -8.73 3.53 -15.46
N ALA A 40 -9.98 3.61 -14.98
CA ALA A 40 -10.33 4.24 -13.71
C ALA A 40 -9.87 3.47 -12.46
N MET A 41 -9.55 2.19 -12.60
CA MET A 41 -9.06 1.33 -11.51
C MET A 41 -7.55 1.08 -11.58
N GLN A 42 -6.85 1.64 -12.57
CA GLN A 42 -5.41 1.46 -12.66
C GLN A 42 -4.68 2.20 -11.53
N PRO A 43 -3.71 1.55 -10.87
CA PRO A 43 -2.92 2.19 -9.83
C PRO A 43 -2.03 3.28 -10.44
N GLY A 44 -2.29 4.53 -10.06
CA GLY A 44 -1.58 5.70 -10.56
C GLY A 44 -2.49 6.93 -10.53
N LYS A 45 -1.90 8.10 -10.79
CA LYS A 45 -2.69 9.33 -10.93
C LYS A 45 -3.06 9.54 -12.39
N GLN A 46 -4.28 10.00 -12.62
CA GLN A 46 -4.72 10.45 -13.94
C GLN A 46 -3.96 11.72 -14.34
N ASP A 47 -3.86 12.01 -15.64
CA ASP A 47 -3.10 13.18 -16.11
C ASP A 47 -3.66 14.52 -15.59
N ILE A 48 -4.97 14.60 -15.38
CA ILE A 48 -5.62 15.78 -14.79
C ILE A 48 -5.20 15.95 -13.31
N GLU A 49 -5.14 14.85 -12.56
CA GLU A 49 -4.74 14.84 -11.14
C GLU A 49 -3.26 15.21 -10.97
N LYS A 50 -2.41 14.86 -11.96
CA LYS A 50 -1.00 15.28 -11.98
C LYS A 50 -0.83 16.80 -12.11
N PHE A 51 -1.72 17.47 -12.86
CA PHE A 51 -1.69 18.93 -13.00
C PHE A 51 -2.04 19.61 -11.68
N GLU A 52 -3.08 19.13 -10.98
CA GLU A 52 -3.49 19.64 -9.68
C GLU A 52 -2.41 19.38 -8.61
N GLU A 53 -1.82 18.18 -8.58
CA GLU A 53 -0.74 17.85 -7.66
C GLU A 53 0.51 18.71 -7.87
N GLY A 54 0.75 19.20 -9.09
CA GLY A 54 1.81 20.16 -9.37
C GLY A 54 1.75 21.35 -8.41
N VAL A 55 0.57 21.92 -8.20
CA VAL A 55 0.36 23.09 -7.32
C VAL A 55 0.74 22.76 -5.87
N HIS A 56 0.36 21.57 -5.39
CA HIS A 56 0.69 21.09 -4.04
C HIS A 56 2.18 20.76 -3.90
N THR A 57 2.80 20.17 -4.92
CA THR A 57 4.22 19.83 -4.94
C THR A 57 5.11 21.08 -4.92
N TYR A 58 4.70 22.14 -5.62
CA TYR A 58 5.41 23.43 -5.61
C TYR A 58 5.30 24.14 -4.25
N ARG A 59 4.17 24.02 -3.55
CA ARG A 59 3.91 24.72 -2.28
C ARG A 59 4.39 23.99 -1.04
N GLU A 60 4.22 22.67 -1.00
CA GLU A 60 4.38 21.84 0.20
C GLU A 60 5.52 20.83 0.05
N GLY A 61 6.05 20.68 -1.16
CA GLY A 61 7.05 19.66 -1.45
C GLY A 61 6.53 18.22 -1.36
N ALA A 62 5.30 17.99 -0.91
CA ALA A 62 4.73 16.65 -0.87
C ALA A 62 4.26 16.25 -2.28
N SER A 63 4.94 15.29 -2.91
CA SER A 63 4.33 14.45 -3.95
C SER A 63 4.26 13.04 -3.40
N GLY A 64 3.05 12.51 -3.22
CA GLY A 64 2.81 11.18 -2.67
C GLY A 64 2.31 10.23 -3.75
N GLY A 65 2.94 9.04 -3.84
CA GLY A 65 2.56 7.81 -4.56
C GLY A 65 1.67 7.94 -5.82
N GLY A 66 2.16 7.47 -6.97
CA GLY A 66 1.35 7.45 -8.19
C GLY A 66 2.10 7.19 -9.51
N ASN A 67 3.25 6.53 -9.48
CA ASN A 67 4.00 6.07 -10.66
C ASN A 67 4.63 7.18 -11.55
N GLY A 68 5.34 8.16 -10.96
CA GLY A 68 6.10 9.11 -11.78
C GLY A 68 6.85 10.28 -11.12
N LYS A 69 7.27 10.16 -9.85
CA LYS A 69 8.29 10.96 -9.13
C LYS A 69 8.23 12.52 -9.16
N ALA A 70 7.92 13.11 -7.99
CA ALA A 70 8.64 14.25 -7.41
C ALA A 70 8.69 14.17 -5.86
N SER A 71 9.27 13.08 -5.33
CA SER A 71 9.34 12.78 -3.90
C SER A 71 10.14 13.84 -3.10
N ARG A 72 9.45 14.56 -2.21
CA ARG A 72 10.06 15.29 -1.09
C ARG A 72 9.31 14.85 0.20
N GLY A 73 9.76 13.71 0.72
CA GLY A 73 9.20 12.97 1.85
C GLY A 73 9.88 11.59 1.88
N CYS A 74 9.85 10.87 3.01
CA CYS A 74 10.47 9.54 3.15
C CYS A 74 9.88 8.61 2.07
N GLY A 75 10.60 8.50 0.95
CA GLY A 75 10.08 8.06 -0.34
C GLY A 75 9.96 6.55 -0.41
N CYS A 76 9.04 5.99 0.36
CA CYS A 76 8.68 4.60 0.26
C CYS A 76 7.83 4.40 -1.01
N ASN A 77 8.41 3.67 -1.97
CA ASN A 77 7.68 2.88 -2.94
C ASN A 77 7.89 1.41 -2.60
#